data_AF-G6XIQ7-F1
#
_entry.id   AF-G6XIQ7-F1
#
_cell.length_a   1.000
_cell.length_b   1.000
_cell.length_c   1.000
_cell.angle_alpha   90.00
_cell.angle_beta   90.00
_cell.angle_gamma   90.00
#
_symmetry.space_group_name_H-M   'P 1'
#
loop_
_entity.id
_entity.type
_entity.pdbx_description
1 polymer ?
#
loop_
_entity_poly.entity_id
_entity_poly.type
_entity_poly.pdbx_seq_one_letter_code
_entity_poly.pdbx_strand_id
1 'polypeptide(L)'
;MSVATGNPVFVTVGGDASSATATYTPAGATAPVTASMATIGLNAQTANTNAASALQAANEATAAISAGGFAKATDLANYIPTSAIGAFGGVVPINANGALSIQTAPKSGQYLVCGMSGTNGSTEVITYYLTNASADDNSPTVKTTVWSNANGGYMAFAGAAFHSDTSNGAALGTASNLWSVLYAASGTINTSDVTTKVNIKLLSDPAGHGAAVGALAPDDETEKLLRVGRNIPLAVWTFKEGKRRHIGSLAQAVQAAFAAEGLDAADYGMWCEDDVIETVQEGKKTIRRPALNADGTPKKIQGLRYDAVHALCIAALRADLGK
;
A
#
# COMPACT_ATOMS: atom_id res chain seq x y z
N MET A 1 9.70 -55.12 -86.71
CA MET A 1 10.68 -54.09 -87.10
C MET A 1 9.93 -53.07 -87.94
N SER A 2 9.88 -51.77 -87.70
CA SER A 2 10.76 -50.86 -86.98
C SER A 2 9.95 -49.61 -86.63
N VAL A 3 10.21 -49.02 -85.47
CA VAL A 3 9.73 -47.69 -85.08
C VAL A 3 10.27 -46.65 -86.06
N ALA A 4 9.45 -46.22 -87.01
CA ALA A 4 9.67 -44.95 -87.68
C ALA A 4 9.10 -43.86 -86.77
N THR A 5 9.99 -43.29 -85.96
CA THR A 5 9.88 -41.99 -85.31
C THR A 5 9.44 -40.96 -86.35
N GLY A 6 8.13 -40.83 -86.53
CA GLY A 6 7.53 -39.74 -87.28
C GLY A 6 7.70 -38.48 -86.44
N ASN A 7 8.79 -37.76 -86.67
CA ASN A 7 8.84 -36.36 -86.29
C ASN A 7 7.62 -35.70 -86.95
N PRO A 8 6.65 -35.16 -86.19
CA PRO A 8 5.52 -34.49 -86.82
C PRO A 8 6.06 -33.34 -87.65
N VAL A 9 5.93 -33.44 -88.98
CA VAL A 9 6.23 -32.35 -89.90
C VAL A 9 5.07 -31.37 -89.79
N PHE A 10 5.25 -30.30 -89.00
CA PHE A 10 4.28 -29.22 -88.95
C PHE A 10 4.44 -28.37 -90.22
N VAL A 11 3.59 -28.65 -91.21
CA VAL A 11 3.42 -27.76 -92.37
C VAL A 11 2.53 -26.61 -91.93
N THR A 12 2.96 -25.36 -92.12
CA THR A 12 2.10 -24.19 -91.86
C THR A 12 0.94 -24.19 -92.86
N VAL A 13 -0.18 -24.82 -92.50
CA VAL A 13 -1.44 -24.68 -93.22
C VAL A 13 -2.09 -23.38 -92.76
N GLY A 14 -2.11 -22.38 -93.64
CA GLY A 14 -2.94 -21.19 -93.44
C GLY A 14 -4.41 -21.61 -93.43
N GLY A 15 -4.99 -21.69 -92.23
CA GLY A 15 -6.38 -22.06 -91.98
C GLY A 15 -6.76 -21.69 -90.54
N ASP A 16 -8.05 -21.51 -90.28
CA ASP A 16 -8.54 -21.14 -88.95
C ASP A 16 -8.22 -22.24 -87.93
N ALA A 17 -7.30 -21.91 -87.01
CA ALA A 17 -6.84 -22.81 -85.95
C ALA A 17 -7.96 -23.23 -84.99
N SER A 18 -9.13 -22.57 -85.01
CA SER A 18 -10.31 -22.96 -84.23
C SER A 18 -10.84 -24.36 -84.58
N SER A 19 -10.57 -24.85 -85.79
CA SER A 19 -11.02 -26.17 -86.29
C SER A 19 -10.00 -27.30 -86.12
N ALA A 20 -8.77 -26.99 -85.68
CA ALA A 20 -7.70 -27.97 -85.55
C ALA A 20 -7.96 -28.90 -84.35
N THR A 21 -7.93 -30.21 -84.61
CA THR A 21 -8.10 -31.26 -83.58
C THR A 21 -6.92 -32.22 -83.59
N ALA A 22 -6.50 -32.66 -82.42
CA ALA A 22 -5.54 -33.74 -82.24
C ALA A 22 -6.23 -34.90 -81.54
N THR A 23 -6.28 -36.06 -82.20
CA THR A 23 -6.88 -37.28 -81.64
C THR A 23 -5.77 -38.27 -81.34
N TYR A 24 -5.73 -38.78 -80.11
CA TYR A 24 -4.81 -39.84 -79.72
C TYR A 24 -5.50 -40.81 -78.77
N THR A 25 -5.05 -42.06 -78.73
CA THR A 25 -5.60 -43.08 -77.82
C THR A 25 -4.55 -43.39 -76.76
N PRO A 26 -4.75 -43.00 -75.49
CA PRO A 26 -3.83 -43.34 -74.41
C PRO A 26 -3.68 -44.86 -74.26
N ALA A 27 -2.48 -45.32 -73.92
CA ALA A 27 -2.24 -46.75 -73.71
C ALA A 27 -3.14 -47.30 -72.58
N GLY A 28 -3.97 -48.30 -72.89
CA GLY A 28 -4.93 -48.89 -71.97
C GLY A 28 -6.35 -48.30 -72.02
N ALA A 29 -6.60 -47.26 -72.84
CA ALA A 29 -7.94 -46.73 -73.06
C ALA A 29 -8.66 -47.47 -74.19
N THR A 30 -9.98 -47.69 -74.03
CA THR A 30 -10.84 -48.36 -75.03
C THR A 30 -11.41 -47.39 -76.08
N ALA A 31 -11.20 -46.08 -75.94
CA ALA A 31 -11.68 -45.07 -76.90
C ALA A 31 -10.64 -43.95 -77.11
N PRO A 32 -10.54 -43.37 -78.34
CA PRO A 32 -9.68 -42.22 -78.61
C PRO A 32 -10.14 -40.97 -77.88
N VAL A 33 -9.19 -40.11 -77.52
CA VAL A 33 -9.45 -38.78 -76.96
C VAL A 33 -9.12 -37.73 -78.01
N THR A 34 -10.08 -36.85 -78.28
CA THR A 34 -9.90 -35.71 -79.20
C THR A 34 -9.83 -34.42 -78.41
N ALA A 35 -8.71 -33.70 -78.51
CA ALA A 35 -8.59 -32.33 -78.02
C ALA A 35 -8.64 -31.37 -79.20
N SER A 36 -9.55 -30.39 -79.17
CA SER A 36 -9.55 -29.30 -80.14
C SER A 36 -8.68 -28.14 -79.65
N MET A 37 -8.00 -27.46 -80.57
CA MET A 37 -7.28 -26.22 -80.25
C MET A 37 -8.22 -25.13 -79.75
N ALA A 38 -9.49 -25.12 -80.19
CA ALA A 38 -10.52 -24.25 -79.65
C ALA A 38 -10.81 -24.52 -78.16
N THR A 39 -10.94 -25.79 -77.76
CA THR A 39 -11.17 -26.18 -76.35
C THR A 39 -9.96 -25.83 -75.49
N ILE A 40 -8.74 -26.05 -75.99
CA ILE A 40 -7.51 -25.68 -75.28
C ILE A 40 -7.41 -24.16 -75.14
N GLY A 41 -7.72 -23.39 -76.20
CA GLY A 41 -7.76 -21.93 -76.16
C GLY A 41 -8.79 -21.39 -75.17
N LEU A 42 -10.00 -21.98 -75.14
CA LEU A 42 -11.05 -21.61 -74.19
C LEU A 42 -10.66 -21.93 -72.75
N ASN A 43 -10.05 -23.10 -72.49
CA ASN A 43 -9.54 -23.47 -71.18
C ASN A 43 -8.41 -22.54 -70.72
N ALA A 44 -7.51 -22.15 -71.62
CA ALA A 44 -6.44 -21.19 -71.33
C ALA A 44 -7.00 -19.80 -71.00
N GLN A 45 -8.00 -19.34 -71.75
CA GLN A 45 -8.70 -18.08 -71.47
C GLN A 45 -9.41 -18.13 -70.11
N THR A 46 -10.11 -19.22 -69.82
CA THR A 46 -10.80 -19.44 -68.54
C THR A 46 -9.83 -19.46 -67.37
N ALA A 47 -8.68 -20.15 -67.51
CA ALA A 47 -7.64 -20.18 -66.50
C ALA A 47 -7.04 -18.78 -66.24
N ASN A 48 -6.84 -17.99 -67.29
CA ASN A 48 -6.36 -16.62 -67.16
C ASN A 48 -7.36 -15.71 -66.43
N THR A 49 -8.66 -15.84 -66.74
CA THR A 49 -9.72 -15.13 -66.02
C THR A 49 -9.77 -15.53 -64.54
N ASN A 50 -9.71 -16.82 -64.23
CA ASN A 50 -9.72 -17.31 -62.85
C ASN A 50 -8.49 -16.81 -62.06
N ALA A 51 -7.31 -16.80 -62.68
CA ALA A 51 -6.10 -16.28 -62.05
C ALA A 51 -6.21 -14.77 -61.75
N ALA A 52 -6.79 -13.99 -62.67
CA ALA A 52 -7.05 -12.56 -62.45
C ALA A 52 -8.05 -12.32 -61.31
N SER A 53 -9.14 -13.08 -61.24
CA SER A 53 -10.12 -13.01 -60.15
C SER A 53 -9.51 -13.41 -58.80
N ALA A 54 -8.66 -14.44 -58.76
CA ALA A 54 -7.96 -14.86 -57.55
C ALA A 54 -6.98 -13.78 -57.04
N LEU A 55 -6.25 -13.12 -57.95
CA LEU A 55 -5.38 -12.00 -57.61
C LEU A 55 -6.18 -10.82 -57.05
N GLN A 56 -7.33 -10.50 -57.64
CA GLN A 56 -8.22 -9.47 -57.13
C GLN A 56 -8.73 -9.81 -55.72
N ALA A 57 -9.21 -11.03 -55.49
CA ALA A 57 -9.67 -11.47 -54.18
C ALA A 57 -8.53 -11.45 -53.12
N ALA A 58 -7.30 -11.81 -53.51
CA ALA A 58 -6.14 -11.74 -52.63
C ALA A 58 -5.77 -10.29 -52.27
N ASN A 59 -5.87 -9.36 -53.22
CA ASN A 59 -5.65 -7.93 -52.99
C ASN A 59 -6.75 -7.34 -52.10
N GLU A 60 -8.02 -7.70 -52.32
CA GLU A 60 -9.16 -7.29 -51.48
C GLU A 60 -9.03 -7.85 -50.06
N ALA A 61 -8.62 -9.12 -49.90
CA ALA A 61 -8.34 -9.71 -48.59
C ALA A 61 -7.15 -9.03 -47.89
N THR A 62 -6.08 -8.71 -48.62
CA THR A 62 -4.93 -7.96 -48.08
C THR A 62 -5.35 -6.56 -47.64
N ALA A 63 -6.16 -5.87 -48.45
CA ALA A 63 -6.73 -4.57 -48.11
C ALA A 63 -7.67 -4.67 -46.90
N ALA A 64 -8.48 -5.71 -46.78
CA ALA A 64 -9.36 -5.96 -45.65
C ALA A 64 -8.60 -6.29 -44.37
N ILE A 65 -7.51 -7.05 -44.43
CA ILE A 65 -6.61 -7.31 -43.29
C ILE A 65 -5.91 -6.01 -42.87
N SER A 66 -5.48 -5.20 -43.85
CA SER A 66 -4.85 -3.90 -43.60
C SER A 66 -5.84 -2.87 -43.02
N ALA A 67 -7.10 -2.91 -43.45
CA ALA A 67 -8.18 -2.04 -42.96
C ALA A 67 -8.80 -2.54 -41.64
N GLY A 68 -8.75 -3.85 -41.39
CA GLY A 68 -9.30 -4.53 -40.21
C GLY A 68 -8.41 -4.47 -38.97
N GLY A 69 -7.24 -3.82 -39.03
CA GLY A 69 -6.52 -3.39 -37.84
C GLY A 69 -5.94 -4.52 -36.97
N PHE A 70 -5.40 -5.59 -37.57
CA PHE A 70 -4.63 -6.58 -36.80
C PHE A 70 -3.12 -6.41 -37.00
N ALA A 71 -2.61 -5.18 -36.83
CA ALA A 71 -1.18 -4.92 -36.98
C ALA A 71 -0.63 -4.02 -35.85
N LYS A 72 0.19 -4.69 -35.02
CA LYS A 72 1.24 -4.18 -34.12
C LYS A 72 0.77 -3.82 -32.71
N ALA A 73 1.65 -4.10 -31.74
CA ALA A 73 1.52 -3.97 -30.29
C ALA A 73 0.95 -2.63 -29.75
N THR A 74 0.70 -1.65 -30.61
CA THR A 74 -0.02 -0.41 -30.31
C THR A 74 -1.51 -0.63 -30.05
N ASP A 75 -2.13 -1.71 -30.51
CA ASP A 75 -3.56 -1.97 -30.27
C ASP A 75 -3.91 -2.40 -28.83
N LEU A 76 -2.92 -2.63 -27.95
CA LEU A 76 -3.18 -2.65 -26.51
C LEU A 76 -3.68 -1.28 -26.01
N ALA A 77 -3.32 -0.18 -26.69
CA ALA A 77 -3.80 1.15 -26.38
C ALA A 77 -5.28 1.38 -26.75
N ASN A 78 -5.89 0.48 -27.53
CA ASN A 78 -7.32 0.54 -27.89
C ASN A 78 -8.20 -0.31 -26.96
N TYR A 79 -7.63 -1.24 -26.18
CA TYR A 79 -8.36 -1.97 -25.13
C TYR A 79 -8.36 -1.23 -23.77
N ILE A 80 -7.44 -0.28 -23.60
CA ILE A 80 -7.44 0.67 -22.49
C ILE A 80 -7.70 2.05 -23.09
N PRO A 81 -8.94 2.58 -23.08
CA PRO A 81 -9.22 3.89 -23.63
C PRO A 81 -8.30 4.96 -23.01
N THR A 82 -7.34 5.46 -23.79
CA THR A 82 -6.33 6.44 -23.35
C THR A 82 -6.95 7.78 -22.96
N SER A 83 -8.08 8.12 -23.57
CA SER A 83 -8.92 9.27 -23.21
C SER A 83 -9.53 9.17 -21.81
N ALA A 84 -9.56 7.96 -21.24
CA ALA A 84 -10.03 7.70 -19.89
C ALA A 84 -8.87 7.57 -18.89
N ILE A 85 -7.61 7.54 -19.35
CA ILE A 85 -6.44 7.45 -18.45
C ILE A 85 -6.39 8.69 -17.58
N GLY A 86 -6.58 8.51 -16.27
CA GLY A 86 -6.54 9.60 -15.30
C GLY A 86 -7.78 10.51 -15.27
N ALA A 87 -8.82 10.17 -16.03
CA ALA A 87 -10.13 10.82 -15.95
C ALA A 87 -11.01 10.18 -14.85
N PHE A 88 -11.96 10.95 -14.30
CA PHE A 88 -12.92 10.41 -13.32
C PHE A 88 -13.78 9.31 -13.96
N GLY A 89 -13.79 8.11 -13.36
CA GLY A 89 -14.47 6.93 -13.93
C GLY A 89 -13.74 6.25 -15.09
N GLY A 90 -12.49 6.65 -15.36
CA GLY A 90 -11.68 6.10 -16.44
C GLY A 90 -10.69 5.01 -16.02
N VAL A 91 -9.73 4.70 -16.88
CA VAL A 91 -8.76 3.62 -16.64
C VAL A 91 -7.60 4.12 -15.78
N VAL A 92 -7.17 3.31 -14.82
CA VAL A 92 -6.06 3.67 -13.92
C VAL A 92 -4.72 3.36 -14.60
N PRO A 93 -3.85 4.35 -14.86
CA PRO A 93 -2.56 4.12 -15.49
C PRO A 93 -1.62 3.30 -14.59
N ILE A 94 -0.86 2.39 -15.20
CA ILE A 94 0.34 1.78 -14.61
C ILE A 94 1.54 2.60 -15.12
N ASN A 95 2.34 3.16 -14.21
CA ASN A 95 3.51 3.95 -14.58
C ASN A 95 4.67 3.08 -15.09
N ALA A 96 5.74 3.71 -15.60
CA ALA A 96 6.91 3.01 -16.14
C ALA A 96 7.63 2.08 -15.12
N ASN A 97 7.35 2.25 -13.83
CA ASN A 97 7.88 1.43 -12.74
C ASN A 97 6.87 0.37 -12.25
N GLY A 98 5.76 0.16 -12.97
CA GLY A 98 4.74 -0.83 -12.60
C GLY A 98 3.77 -0.40 -11.50
N ALA A 99 3.82 0.86 -11.04
CA ALA A 99 2.92 1.33 -9.98
C ALA A 99 1.61 1.88 -10.53
N LEU A 100 0.51 1.60 -9.82
CA LEU A 100 -0.82 2.13 -10.10
C LEU A 100 -0.89 3.63 -9.77
N SER A 101 -1.14 4.48 -10.76
CA SER A 101 -1.24 5.94 -10.60
C SER A 101 -2.71 6.38 -10.57
N ILE A 102 -3.24 6.71 -9.39
CA ILE A 102 -4.59 7.27 -9.25
C ILE A 102 -4.51 8.80 -9.36
N GLN A 103 -5.09 9.38 -10.41
CA GLN A 103 -5.00 10.82 -10.66
C GLN A 103 -5.99 11.60 -9.78
N THR A 104 -5.51 12.67 -9.12
CA THR A 104 -6.27 13.45 -8.13
C THR A 104 -7.11 14.56 -8.77
N ALA A 105 -8.32 14.77 -8.25
CA ALA A 105 -9.09 16.01 -8.45
C ALA A 105 -8.99 16.89 -7.19
N PRO A 106 -9.06 18.24 -7.28
CA PRO A 106 -8.67 19.12 -6.18
C PRO A 106 -9.52 19.06 -4.89
N LYS A 107 -10.61 18.27 -4.82
CA LYS A 107 -11.61 18.40 -3.72
C LYS A 107 -12.37 17.12 -3.29
N SER A 108 -11.81 15.92 -3.42
CA SER A 108 -12.48 14.72 -2.86
C SER A 108 -11.50 13.59 -2.54
N GLY A 109 -11.64 12.99 -1.35
CA GLY A 109 -10.83 11.84 -0.92
C GLY A 109 -11.00 10.66 -1.87
N GLN A 110 -9.89 10.05 -2.27
CA GLN A 110 -9.86 8.89 -3.16
C GLN A 110 -9.55 7.64 -2.34
N TYR A 111 -10.24 6.54 -2.64
CA TYR A 111 -10.01 5.24 -2.02
C TYR A 111 -9.69 4.23 -3.13
N LEU A 112 -8.63 3.45 -2.96
CA LEU A 112 -8.40 2.25 -3.75
C LEU A 112 -9.26 1.13 -3.16
N VAL A 113 -10.30 0.70 -3.86
CA VAL A 113 -11.16 -0.40 -3.43
C VAL A 113 -10.60 -1.71 -3.99
N CYS A 114 -9.92 -2.49 -3.15
CA CYS A 114 -9.50 -3.85 -3.48
C CYS A 114 -10.54 -4.83 -2.90
N GLY A 115 -11.47 -5.35 -3.70
CA GLY A 115 -12.44 -6.38 -3.27
C GLY A 115 -13.89 -6.12 -3.71
N MET A 116 -14.75 -7.14 -3.63
CA MET A 116 -16.17 -7.07 -4.03
C MET A 116 -17.06 -6.58 -2.88
N SER A 117 -18.04 -5.71 -3.15
CA SER A 117 -19.13 -5.42 -2.22
C SER A 117 -20.13 -6.58 -2.22
N GLY A 118 -20.07 -7.43 -1.20
CA GLY A 118 -20.94 -8.60 -1.06
C GLY A 118 -21.20 -8.95 0.41
N THR A 119 -22.45 -9.29 0.72
CA THR A 119 -23.15 -9.10 2.00
C THR A 119 -22.63 -9.86 3.23
N ASN A 120 -21.47 -10.54 3.21
CA ASN A 120 -20.87 -11.18 4.40
C ASN A 120 -19.39 -11.60 4.20
N GLY A 121 -18.64 -10.92 3.32
CA GLY A 121 -17.23 -11.23 3.06
C GLY A 121 -16.28 -10.21 3.66
N SER A 122 -15.31 -10.64 4.48
CA SER A 122 -14.20 -9.78 4.91
C SER A 122 -13.48 -9.21 3.69
N THR A 123 -13.44 -7.89 3.53
CA THR A 123 -12.57 -7.23 2.56
C THR A 123 -11.17 -7.14 3.17
N GLU A 124 -10.24 -7.95 2.68
CA GLU A 124 -8.83 -7.88 3.05
C GLU A 124 -8.08 -7.01 2.03
N VAL A 125 -7.54 -5.87 2.47
CA VAL A 125 -6.60 -5.09 1.66
C VAL A 125 -5.20 -5.41 2.18
N ILE A 126 -4.40 -6.08 1.33
CA ILE A 126 -3.01 -6.43 1.62
C ILE A 126 -2.09 -5.56 0.76
N THR A 127 -1.28 -4.72 1.40
CA THR A 127 -0.20 -3.99 0.71
C THR A 127 1.10 -4.72 0.95
N TYR A 128 1.71 -5.24 -0.11
CA TYR A 128 3.05 -5.84 -0.08
C TYR A 128 4.09 -4.80 -0.50
N TYR A 129 5.15 -4.66 0.30
CA TYR A 129 6.39 -4.02 -0.14
C TYR A 129 7.45 -5.12 -0.28
N LEU A 130 7.77 -5.45 -1.54
CA LEU A 130 8.87 -6.35 -1.89
C LEU A 130 10.12 -5.50 -2.12
N THR A 131 11.22 -5.84 -1.43
CA THR A 131 12.56 -5.43 -1.92
C THR A 131 13.04 -6.49 -2.90
N ASN A 132 13.76 -6.10 -3.96
CA ASN A 132 14.34 -7.00 -4.97
C ASN A 132 15.42 -7.92 -4.37
N ALA A 133 15.04 -8.84 -3.48
CA ALA A 133 15.93 -9.80 -2.87
C ALA A 133 15.38 -11.22 -3.10
N SER A 134 15.80 -11.80 -4.23
CA SER A 134 15.62 -13.19 -4.67
C SER A 134 14.18 -13.68 -4.88
N ALA A 135 13.98 -14.55 -5.86
CA ALA A 135 12.69 -15.18 -6.18
C ALA A 135 12.32 -16.32 -5.20
N ASP A 136 12.78 -16.23 -3.96
CA ASP A 136 12.58 -17.25 -2.92
C ASP A 136 11.53 -16.74 -1.93
N ASP A 137 10.66 -17.62 -1.41
CA ASP A 137 9.58 -17.36 -0.43
C ASP A 137 10.03 -16.67 0.89
N ASN A 138 11.30 -16.29 1.00
CA ASN A 138 11.95 -15.67 2.15
C ASN A 138 12.38 -14.20 1.92
N SER A 139 11.96 -13.54 0.84
CA SER A 139 12.19 -12.09 0.69
C SER A 139 11.57 -11.32 1.86
N PRO A 140 12.25 -10.29 2.42
CA PRO A 140 11.69 -9.53 3.52
C PRO A 140 10.48 -8.73 3.03
N THR A 141 9.28 -9.28 3.26
CA THR A 141 8.02 -8.61 2.95
C THR A 141 7.58 -7.77 4.14
N VAL A 142 7.35 -6.48 3.93
CA VAL A 142 6.52 -5.70 4.84
C VAL A 142 5.08 -5.81 4.35
N LYS A 143 4.19 -6.27 5.23
CA LYS A 143 2.76 -6.46 4.95
C LYS A 143 1.92 -5.68 5.94
N THR A 144 1.04 -4.85 5.43
CA THR A 144 -0.09 -4.30 6.21
C THR A 144 -1.37 -4.98 5.73
N THR A 145 -2.11 -5.57 6.66
CA THR A 145 -3.39 -6.23 6.40
C THR A 145 -4.49 -5.47 7.12
N VAL A 146 -5.50 -5.01 6.38
CA VAL A 146 -6.72 -4.42 6.96
C VAL A 146 -7.89 -5.34 6.66
N TRP A 147 -8.67 -5.68 7.68
CA TRP A 147 -9.86 -6.51 7.54
C TRP A 147 -10.97 -6.06 8.49
N SER A 148 -12.19 -6.52 8.27
CA SER A 148 -13.32 -6.29 9.16
C SER A 148 -14.18 -7.54 9.30
N ASN A 149 -14.91 -7.59 10.41
CA ASN A 149 -15.96 -8.57 10.67
C ASN A 149 -17.09 -7.91 11.50
N ALA A 150 -18.05 -8.70 11.97
CA ALA A 150 -19.17 -8.20 12.77
C ALA A 150 -18.77 -7.49 14.07
N ASN A 151 -17.55 -7.73 14.59
CA ASN A 151 -17.05 -7.17 15.84
C ASN A 151 -16.22 -5.89 15.64
N GLY A 152 -15.88 -5.52 14.39
CA GLY A 152 -15.16 -4.28 14.10
C GLY A 152 -14.20 -4.37 12.92
N GLY A 153 -13.45 -3.27 12.72
CA GLY A 153 -12.33 -3.19 11.80
C GLY A 153 -11.01 -3.47 12.52
N TYR A 154 -10.06 -4.03 11.79
CA TYR A 154 -8.77 -4.46 12.30
C TYR A 154 -7.67 -4.11 11.31
N MET A 155 -6.47 -3.91 11.84
CA MET A 155 -5.25 -3.73 11.06
C MET A 155 -4.11 -4.49 11.73
N ALA A 156 -3.32 -5.19 10.94
CA ALA A 156 -2.12 -5.90 11.37
C ALA A 156 -0.93 -5.49 10.52
N PHE A 157 0.23 -5.51 11.15
CA PHE A 157 1.52 -5.27 10.52
C PHE A 157 2.37 -6.54 10.66
N ALA A 158 2.92 -7.03 9.56
CA ALA A 158 3.94 -8.06 9.55
C ALA A 158 5.21 -7.50 8.90
N GLY A 159 6.26 -7.37 9.70
CA GLY A 159 7.55 -6.84 9.33
C GLY A 159 8.48 -6.91 10.54
N ALA A 160 9.76 -6.57 10.36
CA ALA A 160 10.75 -6.67 11.44
C ALA A 160 10.49 -5.68 12.59
N ALA A 161 9.99 -4.49 12.29
CA ALA A 161 9.73 -3.45 13.27
C ALA A 161 8.67 -2.44 12.80
N PHE A 162 7.96 -1.84 13.75
CA PHE A 162 7.08 -0.69 13.54
C PHE A 162 7.63 0.48 14.36
N HIS A 163 8.17 1.50 13.69
CA HIS A 163 8.84 2.65 14.32
C HIS A 163 8.60 3.93 13.53
N SER A 164 8.93 5.08 14.15
CA SER A 164 8.96 6.38 13.46
C SER A 164 10.03 6.38 12.36
N ASP A 165 9.76 7.06 11.25
CA ASP A 165 10.71 7.22 10.13
C ASP A 165 11.94 8.05 10.52
N THR A 166 11.73 9.02 11.42
CA THR A 166 12.80 9.84 12.00
C THR A 166 12.91 9.60 13.50
N SER A 167 14.15 9.62 14.01
CA SER A 167 14.43 9.47 15.43
C SER A 167 13.72 10.57 16.24
N ASN A 168 12.93 10.17 17.24
CA ASN A 168 12.11 11.06 18.07
C ASN A 168 11.12 11.95 17.28
N GLY A 169 10.73 11.56 16.06
CA GLY A 169 9.92 12.39 15.16
C GLY A 169 8.41 12.18 15.24
N ALA A 170 7.93 11.08 15.82
CA ALA A 170 6.50 10.77 15.91
C ALA A 170 6.12 10.12 17.25
N ALA A 171 4.93 10.47 17.74
CA ALA A 171 4.30 9.85 18.91
C ALA A 171 3.40 8.68 18.52
N LEU A 172 3.26 7.69 19.40
CA LEU A 172 2.32 6.58 19.23
C LEU A 172 1.02 6.87 20.00
N GLY A 173 0.04 7.44 19.29
CA GLY A 173 -1.22 7.92 19.85
C GLY A 173 -1.19 9.42 20.19
N THR A 174 -2.34 9.95 20.63
CA THR A 174 -2.48 11.36 21.06
C THR A 174 -3.36 11.46 22.31
N ALA A 175 -3.36 12.61 22.97
CA ALA A 175 -4.18 12.86 24.18
C ALA A 175 -5.68 12.55 23.99
N SER A 176 -6.20 12.71 22.77
CA SER A 176 -7.61 12.41 22.42
C SER A 176 -7.82 11.09 21.68
N ASN A 177 -6.75 10.37 21.33
CA ASN A 177 -6.79 9.08 20.64
C ASN A 177 -5.81 8.12 21.33
N LEU A 178 -6.24 7.66 22.51
CA LEU A 178 -5.47 6.76 23.36
C LEU A 178 -5.59 5.32 22.89
N TRP A 179 -4.50 4.57 23.00
CA TRP A 179 -4.55 3.12 22.93
C TRP A 179 -5.17 2.59 24.22
N SER A 180 -6.15 1.69 24.11
CA SER A 180 -6.82 1.13 25.28
C SER A 180 -5.90 0.20 26.09
N VAL A 181 -5.10 -0.62 25.39
CA VAL A 181 -4.15 -1.58 25.98
C VAL A 181 -3.00 -1.80 25.01
N LEU A 182 -1.79 -1.98 25.53
CA LEU A 182 -0.63 -2.50 24.80
C LEU A 182 -0.29 -3.91 25.33
N TYR A 183 -0.33 -4.90 24.45
CA TYR A 183 0.15 -6.26 24.75
C TYR A 183 1.56 -6.42 24.18
N ALA A 184 2.56 -6.65 25.05
CA ALA A 184 3.96 -6.81 24.69
C ALA A 184 4.61 -7.95 25.49
N ALA A 185 5.60 -8.63 24.89
CA ALA A 185 6.32 -9.72 25.54
C ALA A 185 7.33 -9.24 26.60
N SER A 186 7.85 -8.02 26.45
CA SER A 186 8.77 -7.37 27.38
C SER A 186 8.31 -5.94 27.71
N GLY A 187 8.88 -5.36 28.77
CA GLY A 187 8.66 -3.95 29.12
C GLY A 187 9.20 -2.98 28.06
N THR A 188 8.76 -1.73 28.13
CA THR A 188 9.24 -0.65 27.27
C THR A 188 10.69 -0.30 27.59
N ILE A 189 11.47 0.02 26.56
CA ILE A 189 12.85 0.51 26.69
C ILE A 189 12.84 2.02 26.50
N ASN A 190 13.40 2.76 27.46
CA ASN A 190 13.61 4.21 27.37
C ASN A 190 15.10 4.50 27.20
N THR A 191 15.47 5.28 26.19
CA THR A 191 16.85 5.76 26.03
C THR A 191 17.23 6.62 27.25
N SER A 192 18.23 6.19 27.99
CA SER A 192 18.65 6.81 29.25
C SER A 192 20.15 7.08 29.32
N ASP A 193 20.79 7.19 28.16
CA ASP A 193 22.23 7.40 28.02
C ASP A 193 22.68 8.74 28.63
N VAL A 194 23.75 8.70 29.44
CA VAL A 194 24.33 9.87 30.11
C VAL A 194 24.79 10.93 29.10
N THR A 195 25.25 10.52 27.91
CA THR A 195 25.73 11.42 26.86
C THR A 195 24.64 12.31 26.27
N THR A 196 23.37 11.97 26.53
CA THR A 196 22.20 12.71 26.04
C THR A 196 21.57 13.61 27.11
N LYS A 197 22.19 13.71 28.29
CA LYS A 197 21.64 14.38 29.47
C LYS A 197 22.62 15.40 30.05
N VAL A 198 22.06 16.45 30.65
CA VAL A 198 22.81 17.52 31.33
C VAL A 198 22.16 17.83 32.68
N ASN A 199 22.86 18.56 33.54
CA ASN A 199 22.37 18.99 34.87
C ASN A 199 21.86 17.83 35.73
N ILE A 200 22.57 16.70 35.69
CA ILE A 200 22.19 15.49 36.41
C ILE A 200 22.30 15.78 37.91
N LYS A 201 21.21 15.65 38.65
CA LYS A 201 21.18 15.66 40.12
C LYS A 201 20.69 14.31 40.62
N LEU A 202 21.38 13.73 41.58
CA LEU A 202 20.90 12.51 42.24
C LEU A 202 20.00 12.87 43.41
N LEU A 203 18.82 12.25 43.47
CA LEU A 203 17.91 12.38 44.63
C LEU A 203 18.44 11.66 45.88
N SER A 204 19.34 10.70 45.67
CA SER A 204 20.07 9.98 46.70
C SER A 204 21.33 9.38 46.08
N ASP A 205 22.48 9.44 46.77
CA ASP A 205 23.71 8.78 46.32
C ASP A 205 24.38 7.94 47.42
N PRO A 206 23.69 6.93 47.98
CA PRO A 206 24.24 6.12 49.07
C PRO A 206 25.45 5.25 48.63
N ALA A 207 25.65 5.04 47.33
CA ALA A 207 26.70 4.19 46.78
C ALA A 207 27.83 4.96 46.08
N GLY A 208 27.80 6.30 46.07
CA GLY A 208 28.83 7.13 45.44
C GLY A 208 28.87 7.06 43.91
N HIS A 209 27.75 6.73 43.27
CA HIS A 209 27.64 6.64 41.81
C HIS A 209 27.54 8.01 41.13
N GLY A 210 27.32 9.10 41.88
CA GLY A 210 27.20 10.44 41.35
C GLY A 210 28.39 10.88 40.51
N ALA A 211 29.60 10.52 40.94
CA ALA A 211 30.83 10.85 40.19
C ALA A 211 30.86 10.19 38.80
N ALA A 212 30.36 8.95 38.68
CA ALA A 212 30.37 8.20 37.41
C ALA A 212 29.42 8.80 36.36
N VAL A 213 28.40 9.55 36.79
CA VAL A 213 27.42 10.20 35.92
C VAL A 213 27.57 11.72 35.89
N GLY A 214 28.62 12.27 36.51
CA GLY A 214 28.85 13.72 36.59
C GLY A 214 27.74 14.47 37.33
N ALA A 215 27.15 13.85 38.35
CA ALA A 215 26.05 14.45 39.10
C ALA A 215 26.49 15.69 39.89
N LEU A 216 25.65 16.71 39.84
CA LEU A 216 25.69 17.87 40.72
C LEU A 216 25.28 17.46 42.15
N ALA A 217 25.75 18.22 43.13
CA ALA A 217 25.38 18.02 44.53
C ALA A 217 23.86 18.21 44.74
N PRO A 218 23.24 17.43 45.65
CA PRO A 218 21.87 17.68 46.10
C PRO A 218 21.69 19.09 46.66
N ASP A 219 20.49 19.64 46.48
CA ASP A 219 20.09 20.98 46.91
C ASP A 219 18.68 20.99 47.52
N ASP A 220 18.14 22.17 47.83
CA ASP A 220 16.80 22.32 48.42
C ASP A 220 15.69 21.72 47.54
N GLU A 221 15.82 21.82 46.21
CA GLU A 221 14.91 21.22 45.25
C GLU A 221 14.90 19.68 45.41
N THR A 222 16.07 19.08 45.58
CA THR A 222 16.20 17.63 45.80
C THR A 222 15.45 17.16 47.04
N GLU A 223 15.55 17.89 48.15
CA GLU A 223 14.83 17.57 49.40
C GLU A 223 13.32 17.76 49.27
N LYS A 224 12.88 18.81 48.56
CA LYS A 224 11.46 19.01 48.21
C LYS A 224 10.93 17.84 47.40
N LEU A 225 11.66 17.41 46.37
CA LEU A 225 11.28 16.27 45.53
C LEU A 225 11.14 14.97 46.34
N LEU A 226 12.03 14.70 47.30
CA LEU A 226 11.87 13.56 48.19
C LEU A 226 10.58 13.66 49.02
N ARG A 227 10.22 14.85 49.54
CA ARG A 227 8.94 15.06 50.24
C ARG A 227 7.73 14.92 49.32
N VAL A 228 7.80 15.40 48.08
CA VAL A 228 6.79 15.12 47.04
C VAL A 228 6.61 13.61 46.89
N GLY A 229 7.70 12.86 46.69
CA GLY A 229 7.68 11.40 46.53
C GLY A 229 7.03 10.65 47.71
N ARG A 230 7.24 11.14 48.95
CA ARG A 230 6.57 10.60 50.15
C ARG A 230 5.07 10.88 50.18
N ASN A 231 4.67 12.05 49.65
CA ASN A 231 3.31 12.57 49.79
C ASN A 231 2.41 12.31 48.58
N ILE A 232 2.92 11.67 47.51
CA ILE A 232 2.08 11.21 46.39
C ILE A 232 1.22 10.02 46.86
N PRO A 233 -0.13 10.14 46.88
CA PRO A 233 -0.98 9.06 47.32
C PRO A 233 -1.15 7.98 46.25
N LEU A 234 -1.28 6.73 46.70
CA LEU A 234 -1.82 5.63 45.91
C LEU A 234 -3.31 5.49 46.18
N ALA A 235 -4.10 5.48 45.12
CA ALA A 235 -5.54 5.35 45.14
C ALA A 235 -5.98 4.05 44.44
N VAL A 236 -7.18 3.59 44.79
CA VAL A 236 -7.89 2.53 44.08
C VAL A 236 -9.14 3.15 43.45
N TRP A 237 -9.34 2.96 42.15
CA TRP A 237 -10.48 3.52 41.43
C TRP A 237 -11.06 2.54 40.40
N THR A 238 -12.21 2.88 39.83
CA THR A 238 -12.83 2.18 38.70
C THR A 238 -13.15 3.23 37.64
N PHE A 239 -12.89 2.93 36.37
CA PHE A 239 -13.27 3.83 35.28
C PHE A 239 -14.80 3.97 35.22
N LYS A 240 -15.30 5.14 34.77
CA LYS A 240 -16.74 5.42 34.71
C LYS A 240 -17.56 4.33 33.98
N GLU A 241 -16.98 3.74 32.93
CA GLU A 241 -17.58 2.67 32.12
C GLU A 241 -16.97 1.29 32.40
N GLY A 242 -15.98 1.22 33.29
CA GLY A 242 -15.27 0.00 33.65
C GLY A 242 -15.90 -0.72 34.83
N LYS A 243 -15.55 -2.00 34.99
CA LYS A 243 -15.92 -2.82 36.17
C LYS A 243 -14.73 -3.26 37.02
N ARG A 244 -13.50 -3.09 36.48
CA ARG A 244 -12.27 -3.50 37.14
C ARG A 244 -11.76 -2.39 38.05
N ARG A 245 -11.22 -2.76 39.20
CA ARG A 245 -10.51 -1.84 40.09
C ARG A 245 -9.07 -1.68 39.61
N HIS A 246 -8.61 -0.45 39.51
CA HIS A 246 -7.27 -0.04 39.11
C HIS A 246 -6.55 0.60 40.30
N ILE A 247 -5.22 0.51 40.34
CA ILE A 247 -4.37 1.02 41.41
C ILE A 247 -3.27 1.89 40.80
N GLY A 248 -2.95 3.00 41.46
CA GLY A 248 -1.91 3.94 41.03
C GLY A 248 -2.13 5.32 41.66
N SER A 249 -1.71 6.39 40.99
CA SER A 249 -1.83 7.77 41.49
C SER A 249 -2.73 8.59 40.58
N LEU A 250 -3.41 9.58 41.15
CA LEU A 250 -4.22 10.52 40.38
C LEU A 250 -3.36 11.73 39.97
N ALA A 251 -3.50 12.18 38.73
CA ALA A 251 -2.68 13.27 38.20
C ALA A 251 -2.79 14.56 39.02
N GLN A 252 -4.00 14.89 39.47
CA GLN A 252 -4.27 16.04 40.34
C GLN A 252 -3.63 15.90 41.72
N ALA A 253 -3.54 14.67 42.24
CA ALA A 253 -2.92 14.42 43.54
C ALA A 253 -1.39 14.56 43.45
N VAL A 254 -0.79 14.12 42.34
CA VAL A 254 0.63 14.39 42.05
C VAL A 254 0.86 15.89 41.95
N GLN A 255 0.04 16.61 41.17
CA GLN A 255 0.14 18.07 41.06
C GLN A 255 0.04 18.77 42.42
N ALA A 256 -0.89 18.36 43.28
CA ALA A 256 -1.05 18.90 44.62
C ALA A 256 0.16 18.63 45.52
N ALA A 257 0.80 17.45 45.39
CA ALA A 257 2.01 17.13 46.15
C ALA A 257 3.19 18.05 45.77
N PHE A 258 3.37 18.35 44.47
CA PHE A 258 4.35 19.34 44.02
C PHE A 258 4.03 20.75 44.57
N ALA A 259 2.77 21.19 44.43
CA ALA A 259 2.35 22.50 44.90
C ALA A 259 2.53 22.68 46.42
N ALA A 260 2.34 21.62 47.21
CA ALA A 260 2.57 21.64 48.66
C ALA A 260 4.02 21.92 49.06
N GLU A 261 4.98 21.57 48.19
CA GLU A 261 6.41 21.84 48.36
C GLU A 261 6.86 23.13 47.65
N GLY A 262 5.92 23.88 47.07
CA GLY A 262 6.19 25.10 46.31
C GLY A 262 6.86 24.84 44.96
N LEU A 263 6.68 23.64 44.39
CA LEU A 263 7.18 23.27 43.07
C LEU A 263 6.02 23.24 42.05
N ASP A 264 6.33 23.51 40.78
CA ASP A 264 5.39 23.31 39.68
C ASP A 264 5.55 21.90 39.10
N ALA A 265 4.47 21.12 39.04
CA ALA A 265 4.50 19.78 38.45
C ALA A 265 4.78 19.81 36.95
N ALA A 266 4.45 20.90 36.25
CA ALA A 266 4.68 21.05 34.81
C ALA A 266 6.18 21.12 34.44
N ASP A 267 7.05 21.48 35.38
CA ASP A 267 8.50 21.47 35.21
C ASP A 267 9.07 20.04 35.14
N TYR A 268 8.30 19.05 35.55
CA TYR A 268 8.72 17.65 35.62
C TYR A 268 7.90 16.81 34.64
N GLY A 269 8.58 16.22 33.65
CA GLY A 269 7.94 15.46 32.56
C GLY A 269 7.16 14.20 32.97
N MET A 270 7.03 13.93 34.27
CA MET A 270 6.17 12.89 34.82
C MET A 270 4.69 13.26 34.84
N TRP A 271 4.38 14.56 34.91
CA TRP A 271 3.02 15.09 34.87
C TRP A 271 2.80 15.77 33.53
N CYS A 272 1.65 15.51 32.90
CA CYS A 272 1.32 16.07 31.60
C CYS A 272 -0.10 16.61 31.61
N GLU A 273 -0.32 17.72 30.92
CA GLU A 273 -1.64 18.26 30.64
C GLU A 273 -1.75 18.63 29.16
N ASP A 274 -2.80 18.13 28.52
CA ASP A 274 -3.07 18.35 27.11
C ASP A 274 -4.49 18.83 26.89
N ASP A 275 -4.73 19.57 25.81
CA ASP A 275 -6.08 19.90 25.36
C ASP A 275 -6.79 18.67 24.79
N VAL A 276 -8.05 18.48 25.16
CA VAL A 276 -8.93 17.53 24.50
C VAL A 276 -9.32 18.11 23.15
N ILE A 277 -8.93 17.45 22.06
CA ILE A 277 -9.22 17.88 20.70
C ILE A 277 -10.50 17.19 20.22
N GLU A 278 -11.49 18.00 19.84
CA GLU A 278 -12.70 17.54 19.15
C GLU A 278 -12.58 17.75 17.63
N THR A 279 -13.32 16.94 16.89
CA THR A 279 -13.49 17.09 15.45
C THR A 279 -14.94 17.50 15.18
N VAL A 280 -15.14 18.71 14.65
CA VAL A 280 -16.45 19.30 14.42
C VAL A 280 -16.67 19.53 12.93
N GLN A 281 -17.89 19.31 12.45
CA GLN A 281 -18.30 19.67 11.10
C GLN A 281 -18.88 21.09 11.11
N GLU A 282 -18.21 22.02 10.45
CA GLU A 282 -18.71 23.37 10.20
C GLU A 282 -19.05 23.51 8.71
N GLY A 283 -20.33 23.31 8.39
CA GLY A 283 -20.81 23.23 7.02
C GLY A 283 -20.23 22.01 6.29
N LYS A 284 -19.41 22.23 5.25
CA LYS A 284 -18.71 21.16 4.50
C LYS A 284 -17.25 20.95 4.95
N LYS A 285 -16.79 21.65 6.00
CA LYS A 285 -15.42 21.55 6.49
C LYS A 285 -15.38 20.78 7.79
N THR A 286 -14.41 19.86 7.89
CA THR A 286 -14.06 19.19 9.12
C THR A 286 -12.93 19.97 9.79
N ILE A 287 -13.16 20.46 11.00
CA ILE A 287 -12.21 21.27 11.78
C ILE A 287 -11.84 20.51 13.05
N ARG A 288 -10.56 20.55 13.42
CA ARG A 288 -10.05 20.05 14.69
C ARG A 288 -9.74 21.24 15.59
N ARG A 289 -10.35 21.28 16.78
CA ARG A 289 -10.16 22.35 17.76
C ARG A 289 -10.20 21.81 19.19
N PRO A 290 -9.69 22.54 20.18
CA PRO A 290 -9.92 22.20 21.59
C PRO A 290 -11.42 22.17 21.89
N ALA A 291 -11.87 21.10 22.53
CA ALA A 291 -13.19 21.02 23.12
C ALA A 291 -13.26 22.04 24.27
N LEU A 292 -14.40 22.70 24.44
CA LEU A 292 -14.57 23.73 25.46
C LEU A 292 -15.45 23.23 26.61
N ASN A 293 -15.13 23.68 27.82
CA ASN A 293 -15.99 23.60 28.99
C ASN A 293 -17.17 24.59 28.84
N ALA A 294 -18.16 24.48 29.73
CA ALA A 294 -19.35 25.36 29.70
C ALA A 294 -19.02 26.85 29.89
N ASP A 295 -17.88 27.17 30.50
CA ASP A 295 -17.35 28.52 30.71
C ASP A 295 -16.51 29.05 29.53
N GLY A 296 -16.37 28.27 28.46
CA GLY A 296 -15.58 28.62 27.28
C GLY A 296 -14.08 28.33 27.39
N THR A 297 -13.60 27.76 28.50
CA THR A 297 -12.19 27.37 28.64
C THR A 297 -11.90 26.03 27.93
N PRO A 298 -10.68 25.79 27.41
CA PRO A 298 -10.32 24.50 26.84
C PRO A 298 -10.43 23.37 27.87
N LYS A 299 -11.08 22.29 27.47
CA LYS A 299 -11.16 21.07 28.25
C LYS A 299 -9.79 20.40 28.24
N LYS A 300 -9.24 20.17 29.43
CA LYS A 300 -7.94 19.53 29.63
C LYS A 300 -8.07 18.05 29.98
N ILE A 301 -7.07 17.27 29.59
CA ILE A 301 -6.83 15.92 30.10
C ILE A 301 -5.45 15.89 30.74
N GLN A 302 -5.36 15.30 31.93
CA GLN A 302 -4.11 15.17 32.67
C GLN A 302 -3.66 13.70 32.67
N GLY A 303 -2.36 13.50 32.47
CA GLY A 303 -1.72 12.19 32.39
C GLY A 303 -0.52 12.10 33.34
N LEU A 304 -0.15 10.86 33.66
CA LEU A 304 1.06 10.55 34.44
C LEU A 304 1.95 9.57 33.68
N ARG A 305 3.26 9.83 33.70
CA ARG A 305 4.28 8.84 33.35
C ARG A 305 4.65 8.06 34.61
N TYR A 306 3.97 6.93 34.81
CA TYR A 306 4.07 6.12 36.02
C TYR A 306 5.49 5.68 36.36
N ASP A 307 6.35 5.41 35.37
CA ASP A 307 7.75 5.03 35.61
C ASP A 307 8.50 6.11 36.39
N ALA A 308 8.30 7.38 36.03
CA ALA A 308 8.93 8.50 36.73
C ALA A 308 8.30 8.74 38.11
N VAL A 309 6.97 8.60 38.23
CA VAL A 309 6.26 8.68 39.53
C VAL A 309 6.80 7.64 40.50
N HIS A 310 6.87 6.38 40.06
CA HIS A 310 7.41 5.30 40.87
C HIS A 310 8.89 5.51 41.19
N ALA A 311 9.71 6.00 40.25
CA ALA A 311 11.11 6.31 40.52
C ALA A 311 11.27 7.35 41.65
N LEU A 312 10.44 8.38 41.67
CA LEU A 312 10.44 9.41 42.71
C LEU A 312 9.99 8.84 44.07
N CYS A 313 8.89 8.07 44.10
CA CYS A 313 8.45 7.38 45.32
C CYS A 313 9.52 6.42 45.86
N ILE A 314 10.20 5.69 44.97
CA ILE A 314 11.28 4.77 45.34
C ILE A 314 12.49 5.53 45.91
N ALA A 315 12.86 6.67 45.31
CA ALA A 315 13.94 7.51 45.82
C ALA A 315 13.62 8.02 47.24
N ALA A 316 12.39 8.48 47.45
CA ALA A 316 11.90 8.88 48.77
C ALA A 316 11.96 7.73 49.80
N LEU A 317 11.47 6.55 49.43
CA LEU A 317 11.52 5.36 50.29
C LEU A 317 12.96 4.95 50.63
N ARG A 318 13.88 5.00 49.65
CA ARG A 318 15.30 4.69 49.89
C ARG A 318 15.95 5.69 50.84
N ALA A 319 15.63 6.97 50.72
CA ALA A 319 16.13 8.00 51.62
C ALA A 319 15.63 7.81 53.06
N ASP A 320 14.45 7.21 53.25
CA ASP A 320 13.89 6.90 54.57
C ASP A 320 14.46 5.60 55.16
N LEU A 321 14.73 4.59 54.32
CA LEU A 321 15.32 3.31 54.75
C LEU A 321 16.84 3.39 55.00
N GLY A 322 17.52 4.39 54.44
CA GLY A 322 18.94 4.65 54.64
C GLY A 322 19.27 5.52 55.86
N LYS A 323 18.27 5.81 56.69
CA LYS A 323 18.40 6.41 58.03
C LYS A 323 18.26 5.31 59.08
#